data_AF-A0A9X3XDJ1-F1
#
_entry.id   AF-A0A9X3XDJ1-F1
#
_cell.length_a   1.000
_cell.length_b   1.000
_cell.length_c   1.000
_cell.angle_alpha   90.00
_cell.angle_beta   90.00
_cell.angle_gamma   90.00
#
_symmetry.space_group_name_H-M   'P 1'
#
loop_
_entity.id
_entity.type
_entity.pdbx_description
1 polymer ?
#
loop_
_entity_poly.entity_id
_entity_poly.type
_entity_poly.pdbx_seq_one_letter_code
_entity_poly.pdbx_strand_id
1 'polypeptide(L)'
;MKSLQALGLLALLATGCNPLPAWTSGQVGCAEEQIVITRDEMGFAGRTWTAVCRGKTFYCTSVNTGPQGAMQVSCKEEAQSDAPPPSAPPPSAPPAATGCQYDTQCKGDRICKEGQCVDP
;
A
#
# COMPACT_ATOMS: atom_id res chain seq x y z
N MET A 1 -56.52 26.96 14.72
CA MET A 1 -55.64 25.77 14.58
C MET A 1 -55.00 25.86 13.21
N LYS A 2 -53.74 26.29 13.15
CA LYS A 2 -53.07 26.80 11.95
C LYS A 2 -52.06 25.74 11.50
N SER A 3 -52.27 25.22 10.30
CA SER A 3 -51.47 24.19 9.64
C SER A 3 -50.02 24.68 9.46
N LEU A 4 -49.05 24.04 10.11
CA LEU A 4 -47.63 24.23 9.81
C LEU A 4 -47.19 23.11 8.86
N GLN A 5 -47.21 23.43 7.57
CA GLN A 5 -46.47 22.73 6.53
C GLN A 5 -45.46 23.73 5.96
N ALA A 6 -44.31 23.21 5.53
CA ALA A 6 -43.23 23.86 4.81
C ALA A 6 -42.25 24.72 5.65
N LEU A 7 -41.13 24.11 6.06
CA LEU A 7 -39.80 24.73 6.04
C LEU A 7 -38.75 23.69 6.46
N GLY A 8 -37.98 23.20 5.48
CA GLY A 8 -36.89 22.27 5.73
C GLY A 8 -36.19 21.76 4.47
N LEU A 9 -36.17 22.59 3.42
CA LEU A 9 -35.37 22.38 2.22
C LEU A 9 -33.93 22.77 2.53
N LEU A 10 -33.08 21.85 3.03
CA LEU A 10 -31.62 22.06 3.06
C LEU A 10 -30.81 20.78 3.31
N ALA A 11 -30.42 20.09 2.24
CA ALA A 11 -29.28 19.16 2.26
C ALA A 11 -28.69 19.00 0.84
N LEU A 12 -28.25 20.10 0.21
CA LEU A 12 -27.36 20.06 -0.96
C LEU A 12 -25.96 20.52 -0.54
N LEU A 13 -25.14 19.58 -0.07
CA LEU A 13 -23.69 19.72 -0.02
C LEU A 13 -23.05 18.37 -0.36
N ALA A 14 -23.26 17.90 -1.59
CA ALA A 14 -22.37 16.89 -2.18
C ALA A 14 -21.20 17.65 -2.83
N THR A 15 -20.25 18.09 -2.00
CA THR A 15 -18.95 18.53 -2.50
C THR A 15 -18.28 17.33 -3.16
N GLY A 16 -18.31 17.31 -4.49
CA GLY A 16 -17.63 16.32 -5.32
C GLY A 16 -16.12 16.43 -5.21
N CYS A 17 -15.55 15.96 -4.09
CA CYS A 17 -14.18 15.50 -4.07
C CYS A 17 -14.24 14.06 -4.56
N ASN A 18 -13.78 13.78 -5.79
CA ASN A 18 -13.65 12.41 -6.31
C ASN A 18 -12.93 11.55 -5.27
N PRO A 19 -13.65 10.75 -4.47
CA PRO A 19 -13.04 10.14 -3.31
C PRO A 19 -12.27 8.94 -3.83
N LEU A 20 -11.05 8.72 -3.33
CA LEU A 20 -10.26 7.51 -3.62
C LEU A 20 -11.10 6.20 -3.56
N PRO A 21 -12.07 6.05 -2.63
CA PRO A 21 -13.06 4.97 -2.66
C PRO A 21 -13.81 4.79 -3.99
N ALA A 22 -14.26 5.85 -4.66
CA ALA A 22 -14.99 5.78 -5.93
C ALA A 22 -14.13 5.23 -7.07
N TRP A 23 -12.84 5.56 -7.10
CA TRP A 23 -11.91 5.01 -8.08
C TRP A 23 -11.51 3.57 -7.77
N THR A 24 -11.54 3.21 -6.49
CA THR A 24 -11.17 1.89 -6.00
C THR A 24 -12.29 0.87 -6.17
N SER A 25 -13.56 1.28 -5.98
CA SER A 25 -14.74 0.41 -5.94
C SER A 25 -14.86 -0.51 -7.15
N GLY A 26 -14.70 0.04 -8.35
CA GLY A 26 -14.73 -0.72 -9.60
C GLY A 26 -13.54 -1.67 -9.80
N GLN A 27 -12.40 -1.40 -9.17
CA GLN A 27 -11.19 -2.23 -9.27
C GLN A 27 -11.18 -3.39 -8.29
N VAL A 28 -11.76 -3.21 -7.09
CA VAL A 28 -11.71 -4.20 -6.00
C VAL A 28 -13.04 -4.95 -5.78
N GLY A 29 -14.13 -4.51 -6.42
CA GLY A 29 -15.44 -5.16 -6.34
C GLY A 29 -16.20 -4.88 -5.04
N CYS A 30 -15.93 -3.74 -4.41
CA CYS A 30 -16.55 -3.31 -3.16
C CYS A 30 -17.31 -1.99 -3.32
N ALA A 31 -18.37 -1.81 -2.53
CA ALA A 31 -19.02 -0.50 -2.47
C ALA A 31 -18.10 0.52 -1.78
N GLU A 32 -18.25 1.81 -2.10
CA GLU A 32 -17.35 2.87 -1.61
C GLU A 32 -17.31 2.94 -0.09
N GLU A 33 -18.46 2.75 0.56
CA GLU A 33 -18.61 2.71 2.02
C GLU A 33 -17.96 1.50 2.69
N GLN A 34 -17.58 0.48 1.92
CA GLN A 34 -16.87 -0.72 2.39
C GLN A 34 -15.35 -0.61 2.24
N ILE A 35 -14.85 0.50 1.68
CA ILE A 35 -13.45 0.71 1.34
C ILE A 35 -12.82 1.68 2.34
N VAL A 36 -11.82 1.20 3.04
CA VAL A 36 -10.96 2.04 3.89
C VAL A 36 -9.65 2.29 3.15
N ILE A 37 -9.32 3.55 2.90
CA ILE A 37 -8.07 3.93 2.27
C ILE A 37 -7.02 4.27 3.32
N THR A 38 -5.82 3.73 3.14
CA THR A 38 -4.64 3.94 3.99
C THR A 38 -3.40 4.10 3.11
N ARG A 39 -2.29 4.61 3.68
CA ARG A 39 -1.00 4.79 2.98
C ARG A 39 -1.14 5.48 1.62
N ASP A 40 -1.85 6.60 1.63
CA ASP A 40 -2.08 7.43 0.46
C ASP A 40 -0.86 8.33 0.21
N GLU A 41 -0.15 8.04 -0.87
CA GLU A 41 1.11 8.69 -1.22
C GLU A 41 1.01 9.29 -2.61
N MET A 42 1.26 10.60 -2.71
CA MET A 42 1.30 11.32 -3.97
C MET A 42 2.76 11.44 -4.42
N GLY A 43 3.05 10.92 -5.61
CA GLY A 43 4.35 11.01 -6.27
C GLY A 43 4.31 11.91 -7.51
N PHE A 44 5.48 12.10 -8.11
CA PHE A 44 5.62 12.93 -9.32
C PHE A 44 4.90 12.34 -10.54
N ALA A 45 4.94 11.01 -10.69
CA ALA A 45 4.38 10.30 -11.85
C ALA A 45 2.96 9.72 -11.60
N GLY A 46 2.43 9.85 -10.39
CA GLY A 46 1.19 9.18 -10.00
C GLY A 46 0.91 9.24 -8.51
N ARG A 47 -0.06 8.44 -8.07
CA ARG A 47 -0.50 8.33 -6.68
C ARG A 47 -0.67 6.85 -6.34
N THR A 48 -0.24 6.44 -5.16
CA THR A 48 -0.40 5.06 -4.67
C THR A 48 -1.19 5.08 -3.38
N TRP A 49 -1.98 4.04 -3.15
CA TRP A 49 -2.73 3.88 -1.89
C TRP A 49 -3.00 2.42 -1.58
N THR A 50 -3.28 2.13 -0.32
CA THR A 50 -3.73 0.82 0.13
C THR A 50 -5.22 0.88 0.45
N ALA A 51 -6.01 0.03 -0.19
CA ALA A 51 -7.44 -0.11 0.07
C ALA A 51 -7.72 -1.39 0.85
N VAL A 52 -8.49 -1.29 1.92
CA VAL A 52 -8.97 -2.44 2.68
C VAL A 52 -10.46 -2.60 2.44
N CYS A 53 -10.87 -3.79 2.00
CA CYS A 53 -12.27 -4.13 1.85
C CYS A 53 -12.53 -5.59 2.29
N ARG A 54 -13.56 -5.82 3.12
CA ARG A 54 -13.98 -7.16 3.57
C ARG A 54 -12.83 -8.00 4.13
N GLY A 55 -11.89 -7.36 4.83
CA GLY A 55 -10.70 -8.00 5.40
C GLY A 55 -9.60 -8.34 4.39
N LYS A 56 -9.73 -7.92 3.12
CA LYS A 56 -8.70 -8.04 2.08
C LYS A 56 -7.99 -6.71 1.87
N THR A 57 -6.66 -6.78 1.74
CA THR A 57 -5.80 -5.64 1.42
C THR A 57 -5.55 -5.59 -0.08
N PHE A 58 -5.69 -4.41 -0.67
CA PHE A 58 -5.41 -4.14 -2.07
C PHE A 58 -4.39 -3.01 -2.19
N TYR A 59 -3.37 -3.20 -3.01
CA TYR A 59 -2.39 -2.19 -3.36
C TYR A 59 -2.80 -1.53 -4.67
N CYS A 60 -3.04 -0.23 -4.63
CA CYS A 60 -3.55 0.55 -5.75
C CYS A 60 -2.54 1.60 -6.22
N THR A 61 -2.56 1.86 -7.52
CA THR A 61 -1.77 2.92 -8.16
C THR A 61 -2.62 3.65 -9.20
N SER A 62 -2.40 4.95 -9.34
CA SER A 62 -2.90 5.76 -10.45
C SER A 62 -1.73 6.45 -11.14
N VAL A 63 -1.68 6.35 -12.47
CA VAL A 63 -0.68 7.02 -13.31
C VAL A 63 -1.37 7.90 -14.35
N ASN A 64 -0.74 9.00 -14.71
CA ASN A 64 -1.23 9.88 -15.78
C ASN A 64 -0.80 9.30 -17.14
N THR A 65 -1.76 8.91 -17.97
CA THR A 65 -1.50 8.17 -19.23
C THR A 65 -1.69 8.99 -20.49
N GLY A 66 -1.93 10.30 -20.41
CA GLY A 66 -2.05 11.10 -21.64
C GLY A 66 -2.16 12.62 -21.49
N PRO A 67 -2.16 13.35 -22.63
CA PRO A 67 -2.08 14.82 -22.67
C PRO A 67 -3.29 15.54 -22.06
N GLN A 68 -4.39 14.82 -21.81
CA GLN A 68 -5.66 15.36 -21.34
C GLN A 68 -5.93 15.05 -19.85
N GLY A 69 -4.93 14.56 -19.12
CA GLY A 69 -5.10 14.18 -17.72
C GLY A 69 -5.87 12.87 -17.53
N ALA A 70 -5.83 11.97 -18.52
CA ALA A 70 -6.37 10.62 -18.37
C ALA A 70 -5.60 9.90 -17.26
N MET A 71 -6.32 9.42 -16.25
CA MET A 71 -5.74 8.67 -15.12
C MET A 71 -6.08 7.19 -15.29
N GLN A 72 -5.05 6.34 -15.26
CA GLN A 72 -5.23 4.89 -15.23
C GLN A 72 -5.02 4.38 -13.82
N VAL A 73 -6.05 3.76 -13.25
CA VAL A 73 -6.01 3.15 -11.92
C VAL A 73 -5.88 1.64 -12.06
N SER A 74 -5.06 1.03 -11.20
CA SER A 74 -4.95 -0.42 -11.06
C SER A 74 -4.82 -0.78 -9.59
N CYS A 75 -5.58 -1.78 -9.13
CA CYS A 75 -5.51 -2.34 -7.78
C CYS A 75 -5.26 -3.85 -7.84
N LYS A 76 -4.42 -4.37 -6.95
CA LYS A 76 -4.14 -5.80 -6.85
C LYS A 76 -4.22 -6.27 -5.39
N GLU A 77 -4.82 -7.44 -5.15
CA GLU A 77 -4.89 -8.02 -3.80
C GLU A 77 -3.50 -8.46 -3.32
N GLU A 78 -3.23 -8.29 -2.01
CA GLU A 78 -1.96 -8.63 -1.35
C GLU A 78 -1.55 -10.10 -1.56
N ALA A 79 -2.48 -11.05 -1.54
CA ALA A 79 -2.20 -12.47 -1.77
C ALA A 79 -1.67 -12.79 -3.19
N GLN A 80 -1.78 -11.84 -4.12
CA GLN A 80 -1.38 -12.00 -5.52
C GLN A 80 -0.20 -11.09 -5.89
N SER A 81 0.44 -10.45 -4.91
CA SER A 81 1.60 -9.61 -5.11
C SER A 81 2.88 -10.44 -5.02
N ASP A 82 3.22 -11.18 -6.09
CA ASP A 82 4.57 -11.74 -6.34
C ASP A 82 5.66 -10.64 -6.53
N ALA A 83 5.34 -9.37 -6.22
CA ALA A 83 6.32 -8.31 -6.11
C ALA A 83 6.84 -8.30 -4.66
N PRO A 84 8.17 -8.19 -4.44
CA PRO A 84 8.68 -7.97 -3.09
C PRO A 84 7.99 -6.73 -2.50
N PRO A 85 7.57 -6.76 -1.22
CA PRO A 85 6.92 -5.63 -0.57
C PRO A 85 7.77 -4.36 -0.74
N PRO A 86 7.17 -3.15 -0.86
CA PRO A 86 7.94 -1.91 -0.88
C PRO A 86 8.82 -1.94 0.35
N SER A 87 10.13 -2.00 0.10
CA SER A 87 11.15 -2.27 1.10
C SER A 87 10.83 -1.51 2.37
N ALA A 88 10.45 -2.24 3.42
CA ALA A 88 10.69 -1.76 4.77
C ALA A 88 12.13 -1.23 4.80
N PRO A 89 12.45 -0.16 5.56
CA PRO A 89 13.83 0.23 5.75
C PRO A 89 14.61 -1.06 6.05
N PRO A 90 15.75 -1.30 5.37
CA PRO A 90 16.47 -2.57 5.52
C PRO A 90 16.57 -2.85 7.01
N PRO A 91 16.24 -4.06 7.48
CA PRO A 91 16.41 -4.38 8.89
C PRO A 91 17.80 -3.90 9.24
N SER A 92 17.88 -2.92 10.15
CA SER A 92 19.13 -2.32 10.56
C SER A 92 20.07 -3.48 10.78
N ALA A 93 21.15 -3.52 9.98
CA ALA A 93 21.99 -4.70 9.83
C ALA A 93 22.16 -5.35 11.21
N PRO A 94 21.98 -6.68 11.33
CA PRO A 94 22.21 -7.35 12.61
C PRO A 94 23.52 -6.79 13.17
N PRO A 95 23.56 -6.34 14.44
CA PRO A 95 24.77 -5.78 15.01
C PRO A 95 25.87 -6.76 14.68
N ALA A 96 26.91 -6.30 13.96
CA ALA A 96 27.93 -7.15 13.36
C ALA A 96 28.26 -8.25 14.36
N ALA A 97 27.73 -9.45 14.09
CA ALA A 97 27.97 -10.56 14.99
C ALA A 97 29.49 -10.63 15.08
N THR A 98 30.05 -10.72 16.28
CA THR A 98 31.50 -10.77 16.51
C THR A 98 32.09 -12.09 15.98
N GLY A 99 31.46 -12.69 14.98
CA GLY A 99 31.50 -14.07 14.56
C GLY A 99 30.72 -14.31 13.27
N CYS A 100 30.61 -15.57 12.88
CA CYS A 100 29.93 -16.00 11.66
C CYS A 100 28.65 -16.78 11.99
N GLN A 101 27.79 -16.96 11.00
CA GLN A 101 26.58 -17.79 11.07
C GLN A 101 26.61 -18.92 10.03
N TYR A 102 27.34 -18.72 8.93
CA TYR A 102 27.52 -19.69 7.85
C TYR A 102 28.83 -19.40 7.10
N ASP A 103 29.40 -20.41 6.43
CA ASP A 103 30.76 -20.42 5.89
C ASP A 103 31.06 -19.25 4.92
N THR A 104 30.08 -18.84 4.11
CA THR A 104 30.27 -17.76 3.12
C THR A 104 30.47 -16.36 3.74
N GLN A 105 30.32 -16.24 5.06
CA GLN A 105 30.66 -15.02 5.81
C GLN A 105 32.15 -14.97 6.20
N CYS A 106 32.86 -16.09 6.11
CA CYS A 106 34.26 -16.19 6.48
C CYS A 106 35.18 -15.83 5.31
N LYS A 107 36.30 -15.18 5.61
CA LYS A 107 37.26 -14.76 4.58
C LYS A 107 38.09 -15.97 4.12
N GLY A 108 38.12 -16.20 2.81
CA GLY A 108 38.88 -17.29 2.20
C GLY A 108 38.18 -18.63 2.37
N ASP A 109 38.96 -19.68 2.61
CA ASP A 109 38.46 -21.07 2.70
C ASP A 109 38.04 -21.48 4.12
N ARG A 110 37.82 -20.50 5.02
CA ARG A 110 37.47 -20.75 6.41
C ARG A 110 36.01 -21.16 6.57
N ILE A 111 35.74 -22.07 7.51
CA ILE A 111 34.39 -22.56 7.83
C ILE A 111 33.85 -21.91 9.11
N CYS A 112 32.54 -21.80 9.22
CA CYS A 112 31.90 -21.27 10.41
C CYS A 112 31.63 -22.37 11.44
N LYS A 113 32.38 -22.35 12.55
CA LYS A 113 32.23 -23.31 13.64
C LYS A 113 31.94 -22.59 14.94
N GLU A 114 30.79 -22.89 15.56
CA GLU A 114 30.37 -22.32 16.85
C GLU A 114 30.35 -20.77 16.86
N GLY A 115 30.07 -20.16 15.72
CA GLY A 115 30.08 -18.71 15.56
C GLY A 115 31.46 -18.11 15.32
N GLN A 116 32.51 -18.91 15.11
CA GLN A 116 33.85 -18.44 14.78
C GLN A 116 34.31 -19.00 13.43
N CYS A 117 34.92 -18.14 12.61
CA CYS A 117 35.58 -18.60 11.40
C CYS A 117 36.84 -19.38 11.80
N VAL A 118 36.95 -20.65 11.44
CA VAL A 118 38.11 -21.50 11.69
C VAL A 118 38.59 -22.11 10.38
N ASP A 119 39.84 -22.58 10.33
CA ASP A 119 40.33 -23.34 9.18
C ASP A 119 39.65 -24.73 9.15
N PRO A 120 39.34 -25.28 7.96
CA PRO A 120 38.63 -26.56 7.81
C PRO A 120 39.42 -27.76 8.34
#